data_AF-A0A081BS25-F1
#
_entry.id   AF-A0A081BS25-F1
#
_cell.length_a   1.000
_cell.length_b   1.000
_cell.length_c   1.000
_cell.angle_alpha   90.00
_cell.angle_beta   90.00
_cell.angle_gamma   90.00
#
_symmetry.space_group_name_H-M   'P 1'
#
loop_
_entity.id
_entity.type
_entity.pdbx_description
1 polymer ?
#
loop_
_entity_poly.entity_id
_entity_poly.type
_entity_poly.pdbx_seq_one_letter_code
_entity_poly.pdbx_strand_id
1 'polypeptide(L)'
;MGAKSHQRWTWYAIERDSGIILAHQHGKRTDAVCRQLMKKLQVFPIRSYYTDTWQSYAKYIPSSQHRIGKDNTWKIERTNLNFRTHLKRLHRKTICFSQDETIHDTVIGLYIERHYYKNFSYAKS
;
A
#
# COMPACT_ATOMS: atom_id res chain seq x y z
N MET A 1 -5.20 12.51 -16.40
CA MET A 1 -4.01 12.87 -15.57
C MET A 1 -3.18 13.97 -16.22
N GLY A 2 -3.11 15.14 -15.58
CA GLY A 2 -2.52 16.38 -16.09
C GLY A 2 -2.93 17.62 -15.27
N ALA A 3 -3.92 17.48 -14.40
CA ALA A 3 -4.27 18.46 -13.38
C ALA A 3 -4.00 17.87 -11.99
N LYS A 4 -3.48 18.67 -11.07
CA LYS A 4 -3.18 18.33 -9.65
C LYS A 4 -4.38 17.75 -8.86
N SER A 5 -5.58 17.74 -9.46
CA SER A 5 -6.84 17.26 -8.87
C SER A 5 -7.06 15.73 -8.91
N HIS A 6 -6.30 14.98 -9.72
CA HIS A 6 -6.50 13.54 -9.93
C HIS A 6 -5.36 12.67 -9.37
N GLN A 7 -4.57 13.17 -8.43
CA GLN A 7 -3.46 12.39 -7.88
C GLN A 7 -4.00 11.20 -7.05
N ARG A 8 -3.82 10.00 -7.60
CA ARG A 8 -4.23 8.73 -7.00
C ARG A 8 -3.03 8.05 -6.35
N TRP A 9 -3.20 7.56 -5.13
CA TRP A 9 -2.16 6.92 -4.33
C TRP A 9 -2.52 5.46 -4.08
N THR A 10 -1.52 4.58 -4.08
CA THR A 10 -1.64 3.20 -3.61
C THR A 10 -1.23 3.17 -2.14
N TRP A 11 -2.22 2.97 -1.27
CA TRP A 11 -2.03 2.72 0.15
C TRP A 11 -1.82 1.23 0.35
N TYR A 12 -0.81 0.83 1.10
CA TYR A 12 -0.61 -0.58 1.42
C TYR A 12 0.17 -0.75 2.72
N ALA A 13 -0.06 -1.88 3.39
CA ALA A 13 0.72 -2.30 4.53
C ALA A 13 1.56 -3.52 4.16
N ILE A 14 2.83 -3.46 4.52
CA ILE A 14 3.80 -4.53 4.28
C ILE A 14 4.23 -5.12 5.63
N GLU A 15 4.17 -6.43 5.74
CA GLU A 15 4.75 -7.16 6.87
C GLU A 15 6.29 -7.12 6.71
N ARG A 16 6.99 -6.76 7.79
CA ARG A 16 8.40 -6.38 7.73
C ARG A 16 9.29 -7.57 7.36
N ASP A 17 9.06 -8.72 7.97
CA ASP A 17 10.00 -9.82 7.94
C ASP A 17 9.87 -10.58 6.62
N SER A 18 8.66 -10.97 6.25
CA SER A 18 8.33 -11.62 4.98
C SER A 18 8.38 -10.66 3.78
N GLY A 19 8.08 -9.38 3.98
CA GLY A 19 7.88 -8.43 2.88
C GLY A 19 6.56 -8.63 2.12
N ILE A 20 5.63 -9.42 2.66
CA ILE A 20 4.31 -9.63 2.08
C ILE A 20 3.44 -8.39 2.30
N ILE A 21 2.69 -8.01 1.26
CA ILE A 21 1.67 -6.97 1.38
C ILE A 21 0.44 -7.61 2.02
N LEU A 22 0.05 -7.15 3.21
CA LEU A 22 -1.11 -7.69 3.93
C LEU A 22 -2.42 -7.18 3.33
N ALA A 23 -2.48 -5.88 3.06
CA ALA A 23 -3.62 -5.24 2.44
C ALA A 23 -3.18 -4.01 1.63
N HIS A 24 -3.97 -3.66 0.63
CA HIS A 24 -3.82 -2.42 -0.12
C HIS A 24 -5.19 -1.76 -0.41
N GLN A 25 -5.15 -0.45 -0.67
CA GLN A 25 -6.31 0.35 -1.06
C GLN A 25 -5.86 1.47 -1.99
N HIS A 26 -6.61 1.72 -3.06
CA HIS A 26 -6.34 2.82 -3.97
C HIS A 26 -7.24 4.02 -3.62
N GLY A 27 -6.69 5.22 -3.74
CA GLY A 27 -7.47 6.44 -3.57
C GLY A 27 -6.65 7.69 -3.30
N LYS A 28 -7.34 8.79 -3.00
CA LYS A 28 -6.71 10.06 -2.60
C LYS A 28 -6.12 9.93 -1.20
N ARG A 29 -5.12 10.77 -0.88
CA ARG A 29 -4.53 10.88 0.46
C ARG A 29 -5.51 11.56 1.43
N THR A 30 -6.48 10.78 1.89
CA THR A 30 -7.60 11.21 2.75
C THR A 30 -7.83 10.23 3.88
N ASP A 31 -8.38 10.72 4.99
CA ASP A 31 -8.72 9.91 6.16
C ASP A 31 -9.68 8.75 5.81
N ALA A 32 -10.60 8.96 4.88
CA ALA A 32 -11.55 7.95 4.44
C ALA A 32 -10.88 6.72 3.83
N VAL A 33 -9.86 6.93 2.98
CA VAL A 33 -9.08 5.86 2.35
C VAL A 33 -8.17 5.17 3.37
N CYS A 34 -7.56 5.93 4.28
CA CYS A 34 -6.78 5.36 5.39
C CYS A 34 -7.64 4.43 6.24
N ARG A 35 -8.85 4.85 6.63
CA ARG A 35 -9.81 4.03 7.37
C ARG A 35 -10.19 2.74 6.64
N GLN A 36 -10.36 2.78 5.32
CA GLN A 36 -10.64 1.57 4.53
C GLN A 36 -9.47 0.59 4.58
N LEU A 37 -8.23 1.07 4.47
CA LEU A 37 -7.05 0.23 4.63
C LEU A 37 -7.01 -0.37 6.05
N MET A 38 -7.22 0.44 7.09
CA MET A 38 -7.20 -0.05 8.48
C MET A 38 -8.27 -1.13 8.73
N LYS A 39 -9.47 -0.99 8.17
CA LYS A 39 -10.50 -2.04 8.24
C LYS A 39 -10.03 -3.37 7.65
N LYS A 40 -9.33 -3.33 6.51
CA LYS A 40 -8.75 -4.56 5.92
C LYS A 40 -7.67 -5.17 6.80
N LEU A 41 -6.97 -4.35 7.59
CA LEU A 41 -5.89 -4.81 8.46
C LEU A 41 -6.38 -5.41 9.79
N GLN A 42 -7.63 -5.14 10.20
CA GLN A 42 -8.20 -5.65 11.45
C GLN A 42 -8.26 -7.18 11.53
N VAL A 43 -8.27 -7.88 10.39
CA VAL A 43 -8.28 -9.36 10.35
C VAL A 43 -6.93 -9.97 10.71
N PHE A 44 -5.85 -9.18 10.69
CA PHE A 44 -4.51 -9.65 11.00
C PHE A 44 -4.13 -9.30 12.44
N PRO A 45 -3.43 -10.19 13.17
CA PRO A 45 -2.99 -9.95 14.54
C PRO A 45 -1.76 -9.01 14.59
N ILE A 46 -1.91 -7.78 14.10
CA ILE A 46 -0.82 -6.79 14.00
C ILE A 46 -0.53 -6.20 15.38
N ARG A 47 0.70 -6.39 15.87
CA ARG A 47 1.15 -5.88 17.18
C ARG A 47 1.65 -4.45 17.14
N SER A 48 2.25 -4.03 16.04
CA SER A 48 2.86 -2.70 15.92
C SER A 48 2.82 -2.21 14.49
N TYR A 49 2.56 -0.92 14.34
CA TYR A 49 2.55 -0.22 13.07
C TYR A 49 3.73 0.75 13.02
N TYR A 50 4.41 0.75 11.89
CA TYR A 50 5.53 1.66 11.63
C TYR A 50 5.15 2.54 10.45
N THR A 51 5.00 3.84 10.70
CA THR A 51 4.59 4.80 9.67
C THR A 51 5.40 6.08 9.77
N ASP A 52 5.29 6.92 8.76
CA ASP A 52 5.74 8.31 8.82
C ASP A 52 4.85 9.15 9.75
N THR A 53 5.20 10.43 9.88
CA THR A 53 4.54 11.43 10.76
C THR A 53 3.20 11.93 10.23
N TRP A 54 2.53 11.23 9.30
CA TRP A 54 1.26 11.72 8.78
C TRP A 54 0.13 11.63 9.82
N GLN A 55 -0.54 12.77 10.06
CA GLN A 55 -1.48 12.96 11.16
C GLN A 55 -2.66 12.00 11.15
N SER A 56 -3.05 11.49 9.98
CA SER A 56 -4.19 10.57 9.84
C SER A 56 -3.95 9.21 10.49
N TYR A 57 -2.69 8.76 10.61
CA TYR A 57 -2.39 7.48 11.24
C TYR A 57 -2.68 7.49 12.74
N ALA A 58 -2.37 8.59 13.42
CA ALA A 58 -2.62 8.76 14.85
C ALA A 58 -4.12 8.69 15.23
N LYS A 59 -5.03 8.88 14.27
CA LYS A 59 -6.49 8.76 14.48
C LYS A 59 -6.97 7.32 14.53
N TYR A 60 -6.28 6.40 13.85
CA TYR A 60 -6.74 5.03 13.64
C TYR A 60 -5.83 3.98 14.29
N ILE A 61 -4.60 4.34 14.61
CA ILE A 61 -3.62 3.46 15.24
C ILE A 61 -3.47 3.90 16.70
N PRO A 62 -3.69 3.00 17.68
CA PRO A 62 -3.42 3.30 19.08
C PRO A 62 -1.96 3.73 19.28
N SER A 63 -1.72 4.76 20.09
CA SER A 63 -0.37 5.26 20.37
C SER A 63 0.58 4.19 20.94
N SER A 64 0.05 3.22 21.69
CA SER A 64 0.81 2.08 22.22
C SER A 64 1.33 1.12 21.14
N GLN A 65 0.66 1.07 19.99
CA GLN A 65 1.03 0.24 18.85
C GLN A 65 1.72 1.04 17.73
N HIS A 66 1.73 2.37 17.83
CA HIS A 66 2.24 3.24 16.78
C HIS A 66 3.68 3.64 17.03
N ARG A 67 4.58 3.26 16.11
CA ARG A 67 5.98 3.67 16.12
C ARG A 67 6.22 4.59 14.93
N ILE A 68 6.46 5.86 15.21
CA ILE A 68 6.76 6.87 14.19
C ILE A 68 8.27 6.94 14.00
N GLY A 69 8.73 6.79 12.76
CA GLY A 69 10.15 6.88 12.45
C GLY A 69 10.47 6.42 11.04
N LYS A 70 11.66 6.80 10.57
CA LYS A 70 12.23 6.30 9.30
C LYS A 70 12.99 4.99 9.50
N ASP A 71 13.31 4.66 10.75
CA ASP A 71 13.97 3.42 11.08
C ASP A 71 13.03 2.27 10.74
N ASN A 72 13.47 1.41 9.82
CA ASN A 72 12.73 0.26 9.29
C ASN A 72 11.76 0.50 8.12
N THR A 73 11.85 1.61 7.37
CA THR A 73 11.05 1.83 6.14
C THR A 73 11.69 1.28 4.86
N TRP A 74 12.93 0.78 4.90
CA TRP A 74 13.67 0.38 3.70
C TRP A 74 12.91 -0.59 2.77
N LYS A 75 12.07 -1.48 3.33
CA LYS A 75 11.34 -2.49 2.56
C LYS A 75 10.15 -1.91 1.80
N ILE A 76 9.45 -0.93 2.39
CA ILE A 76 8.37 -0.21 1.70
C ILE A 76 8.94 0.65 0.57
N GLU A 77 10.11 1.26 0.80
CA GLU A 77 10.83 2.04 -0.21
C GLU A 77 11.30 1.15 -1.38
N ARG A 78 11.90 0.00 -1.09
CA ARG A 78 12.27 -0.99 -2.11
C ARG A 78 11.05 -1.51 -2.89
N THR A 79 9.93 -1.74 -2.22
CA THR A 79 8.68 -2.17 -2.85
C THR A 79 8.12 -1.10 -3.79
N ASN A 80 8.15 0.16 -3.38
CA ASN A 80 7.80 1.30 -4.23
C ASN A 80 8.69 1.39 -5.49
N LEU A 81 9.99 1.12 -5.35
CA LEU A 81 10.91 1.07 -6.49
C LEU A 81 10.56 -0.08 -7.45
N ASN A 82 10.23 -1.27 -6.93
CA ASN A 82 9.81 -2.41 -7.74
C ASN A 82 8.53 -2.11 -8.51
N PHE A 83 7.53 -1.48 -7.88
CA PHE A 83 6.31 -1.06 -8.57
C PHE A 83 6.63 -0.12 -9.74
N ARG A 84 7.48 0.88 -9.55
CA ARG A 84 7.86 1.83 -10.61
C ARG A 84 8.63 1.17 -11.75
N THR A 85 9.47 0.19 -11.42
CA THR A 85 10.31 -0.52 -12.40
C THR A 85 9.50 -1.50 -13.24
N HIS A 86 8.64 -2.31 -12.60
CA HIS A 86 7.90 -3.38 -13.27
C HIS A 86 6.62 -2.86 -13.93
N LEU A 87 5.92 -1.93 -13.29
CA LEU A 87 4.72 -1.31 -13.84
C LEU A 87 5.10 -0.04 -14.59
N LYS A 88 5.88 -0.15 -15.67
CA LYS A 88 6.29 0.99 -16.52
C LYS A 88 5.10 1.82 -17.01
N ARG A 89 3.92 1.18 -17.12
CA ARG A 89 2.63 1.83 -17.42
C ARG A 89 2.25 2.93 -16.42
N LEU A 90 2.79 2.91 -15.20
CA LEU A 90 2.58 3.93 -14.16
C LEU A 90 3.53 5.13 -14.26
N HIS A 91 4.64 5.04 -15.01
CA HIS A 91 5.73 6.03 -14.95
C HIS A 91 5.66 7.12 -16.04
N ARG A 92 5.26 6.79 -17.27
CA ARG A 92 5.13 7.78 -18.37
C ARG A 92 3.88 7.48 -19.20
N LYS A 93 3.16 8.55 -19.60
CA LYS A 93 2.17 8.49 -20.67
C LYS A 93 2.86 7.99 -21.94
N THR A 94 2.75 6.70 -22.19
CA THR A 94 3.24 5.98 -23.36
C THR A 94 2.07 5.17 -23.91
N ILE A 95 2.23 4.55 -25.08
CA ILE A 95 1.23 3.70 -25.76
C ILE A 95 0.55 2.64 -24.88
N CYS A 96 1.15 2.24 -23.75
CA CYS A 96 0.58 1.27 -22.81
C CYS A 96 -0.23 1.91 -21.65
N PHE A 97 -0.47 3.23 -21.70
CA PHE A 97 -1.15 4.00 -20.66
C PHE A 97 -2.66 4.00 -20.89
N SER A 98 -3.43 3.44 -19.95
CA SER A 98 -4.89 3.59 -19.92
C SER A 98 -5.26 4.91 -19.24
N GLN A 99 -6.31 5.59 -19.71
CA GLN A 99 -6.88 6.73 -18.99
C GLN A 99 -7.84 6.31 -17.87
N ASP A 100 -8.23 5.03 -17.83
CA ASP A 100 -9.19 4.48 -16.87
C ASP A 100 -8.52 4.11 -15.54
N GLU A 101 -9.01 4.71 -14.44
CA GLU A 101 -8.53 4.46 -13.08
C GLU A 101 -8.74 3.00 -12.64
N THR A 102 -9.81 2.37 -13.11
CA THR A 102 -10.15 0.97 -12.81
C THR A 102 -9.08 0.03 -13.34
N ILE A 103 -8.58 0.30 -14.54
CA ILE A 103 -7.52 -0.51 -15.17
C ILE A 103 -6.20 -0.35 -14.39
N HIS A 104 -5.87 0.87 -13.94
CA HIS A 104 -4.68 1.08 -13.10
C HIS A 104 -4.77 0.32 -11.79
N ASP A 105 -5.88 0.45 -11.08
CA ASP A 105 -6.12 -0.24 -9.81
C ASP A 105 -6.09 -1.76 -9.97
N THR A 106 -6.68 -2.27 -11.06
CA THR A 106 -6.70 -3.70 -11.38
C THR A 106 -5.31 -4.23 -11.67
N VAL A 107 -4.51 -3.52 -12.49
CA VAL A 107 -3.14 -3.94 -12.81
C VAL A 107 -2.25 -3.96 -11.56
N ILE A 108 -2.38 -2.96 -10.69
CA ILE A 108 -1.64 -2.94 -9.42
C ILE A 108 -2.11 -4.08 -8.52
N GLY A 109 -3.43 -4.30 -8.40
CA GLY A 109 -4.00 -5.42 -7.64
C GLY A 109 -3.47 -6.78 -8.11
N LEU A 110 -3.55 -7.06 -9.42
CA LEU A 110 -3.04 -8.29 -10.02
C LEU A 110 -1.54 -8.48 -9.83
N TYR A 111 -0.77 -7.38 -9.89
CA TYR A 111 0.67 -7.43 -9.64
C TYR A 111 0.97 -7.76 -8.16
N ILE A 112 0.25 -7.13 -7.22
CA ILE A 112 0.37 -7.44 -5.80
C ILE A 112 -0.01 -8.90 -5.54
N GLU A 113 -1.10 -9.36 -6.13
CA GLU A 113 -1.57 -10.73 -6.01
C GLU A 113 -0.55 -11.74 -6.51
N ARG A 114 0.00 -11.52 -7.70
CA ARG A 114 1.00 -12.42 -8.29
C ARG A 114 2.32 -12.47 -7.54
N HIS A 115 2.78 -11.34 -6.98
CA HIS A 115 4.14 -11.21 -6.45
C HIS A 115 4.23 -11.23 -4.92
N TYR A 116 3.16 -10.85 -4.21
CA TYR A 116 3.17 -10.65 -2.77
C TYR A 116 2.16 -11.54 -2.03
N TYR A 117 1.02 -11.88 -2.64
CA TYR A 117 0.15 -12.92 -2.09
C TYR A 117 0.68 -14.32 -2.46
N LYS A 118 1.78 -14.74 -1.80
CA LYS A 118 2.15 -16.16 -1.81
C LYS A 118 1.19 -16.91 -0.89
N ASN A 119 0.45 -17.87 -1.46
CA ASN A 119 -0.38 -18.89 -0.81
C ASN A 119 -0.40 -18.78 0.72
N PHE A 120 -1.50 -18.23 1.27
CA PHE A 120 -1.79 -18.05 2.70
C PHE A 120 -1.21 -19.16 3.60
N SER A 121 0.08 -19.08 3.95
CA SER A 121 0.71 -20.01 4.88
C SER A 121 0.57 -19.55 6.33
N TYR A 122 -0.43 -18.70 6.60
CA TYR A 122 -0.87 -18.36 7.95
C TYR A 122 -1.88 -19.38 8.51
N ALA A 123 -2.13 -20.47 7.78
CA ALA A 123 -2.77 -21.68 8.29
C ALA A 123 -1.70 -22.76 8.54
N LYS A 124 -0.87 -22.57 9.55
CA LYS A 124 -0.30 -23.69 10.30
C LYS A 124 -0.26 -23.30 11.77
N SER A 125 -1.07 -24.06 12.52
CA SER A 125 -1.37 -24.04 13.94
C SER A 125 -0.14 -23.96 14.84
#